data_AF-A0A3M7ALK5-F1
#
_entry.id   AF-A0A3M7ALK5-F1
#
_cell.length_a   1.000
_cell.length_b   1.000
_cell.length_c   1.000
_cell.angle_alpha   90.00
_cell.angle_beta   90.00
_cell.angle_gamma   90.00
#
_symmetry.space_group_name_H-M   'P 1'
#
loop_
_entity.id
_entity.type
_entity.pdbx_description
1 polymer ?
#
loop_
_entity_poly.entity_id
_entity_poly.type
_entity_poly.pdbx_seq_one_letter_code
_entity_poly.pdbx_strand_id
1 'polypeptide(L)'
;MLQLTPDRDIVLFYLQQEEFKYLRALAAFYIRLAWEKDEEVYTTLEPYLTDMRKLKRRTREGWALTHVDEFIDDLLIKSRVCATTLPKINPRLFLEDEDRLDPRESALGEELEELDNEDEQHGASEGEVEELANGTGRPLSDRSDSESGED
;
A
#
# COMPACT_ATOMS: atom_id res chain seq x y z
N MET A 1 25.96 -5.88 15.09
CA MET A 1 25.79 -4.41 15.18
C MET A 1 25.51 -3.95 16.60
N LEU A 2 24.54 -4.53 17.33
CA LEU A 2 24.20 -4.10 18.70
C LEU A 2 25.38 -3.97 19.67
N GLN A 3 26.35 -4.89 19.64
CA GLN A 3 27.54 -4.80 20.51
C GLN A 3 28.53 -3.72 20.07
N LEU A 4 28.58 -3.39 18.78
CA LEU A 4 29.52 -2.42 18.22
C LEU A 4 29.00 -0.99 18.32
N THR A 5 27.69 -0.82 18.54
CA THR A 5 27.00 0.48 18.60
C THR A 5 27.53 1.45 17.53
N PRO A 6 27.44 1.08 16.24
CA PRO A 6 28.01 1.91 15.17
C PRO A 6 27.33 3.28 15.15
N ASP A 7 28.10 4.28 14.73
CA ASP A 7 27.59 5.63 14.55
C ASP A 7 26.44 5.67 13.53
N ARG A 8 25.55 6.65 13.70
CA ARG A 8 24.35 6.81 12.86
C ARG A 8 24.70 6.90 11.38
N ASP A 9 25.77 7.60 11.03
CA ASP A 9 26.21 7.79 9.64
C ASP A 9 26.58 6.47 8.97
N ILE A 10 27.18 5.53 9.71
CA ILE A 10 27.55 4.21 9.19
C ILE A 10 26.27 3.41 8.89
N VAL A 11 25.26 3.50 9.76
CA VAL A 11 23.98 2.82 9.59
C VAL A 11 23.21 3.40 8.40
N LEU A 12 23.18 4.73 8.26
CA LEU A 12 22.56 5.40 7.12
C LEU A 12 23.27 5.05 5.82
N PHE A 13 24.61 5.00 5.83
CA PHE A 13 25.40 4.55 4.68
C PHE A 13 25.03 3.12 4.25
N TYR A 14 24.84 2.21 5.21
CA TYR A 14 24.39 0.84 4.93
C TYR A 14 22.97 0.77 4.35
N LEU A 15 22.07 1.64 4.81
CA LEU A 15 20.70 1.73 4.32
C LEU A 15 20.64 2.22 2.86
N GLN A 16 21.50 3.18 2.53
CA GLN A 16 21.65 3.73 1.18
C GLN A 16 22.27 2.74 0.17
N GLN A 17 22.93 1.66 0.61
CA GLN A 17 23.52 0.70 -0.32
C GLN A 17 22.43 -0.04 -1.13
N GLU A 18 22.43 0.16 -2.45
CA GLU A 18 21.48 -0.47 -3.36
C GLU A 18 21.90 -1.87 -3.80
N GLU A 19 23.18 -2.19 -3.83
CA GLU A 19 23.63 -3.51 -4.30
C GLU A 19 23.29 -4.64 -3.31
N PHE A 20 23.30 -4.33 -2.00
CA PHE A 20 23.19 -5.32 -0.94
C PHE A 20 21.86 -5.24 -0.19
N LYS A 21 20.81 -5.88 -0.72
CA LYS A 21 19.47 -5.92 -0.09
C LYS A 21 19.45 -6.44 1.36
N TYR A 22 20.31 -7.40 1.71
CA TYR A 22 20.38 -7.90 3.09
C TYR A 22 21.13 -6.95 4.02
N LEU A 23 22.06 -6.14 3.50
CA LEU A 23 22.72 -5.10 4.28
C LEU A 23 21.72 -3.99 4.63
N ARG A 24 20.90 -3.59 3.64
CA ARG A 24 19.79 -2.66 3.86
C ARG A 24 18.80 -3.19 4.89
N ALA A 25 18.34 -4.43 4.75
CA ALA A 25 17.43 -5.06 5.72
C ALA A 25 18.05 -5.13 7.14
N LEU A 26 19.35 -5.41 7.25
CA LEU A 26 20.07 -5.41 8.52
C LEU A 26 20.15 -4.01 9.14
N ALA A 27 20.42 -2.99 8.33
CA ALA A 27 20.47 -1.60 8.78
C ALA A 27 19.09 -1.13 9.26
N ALA A 28 18.03 -1.40 8.50
CA ALA A 28 16.65 -1.11 8.90
C ALA A 28 16.26 -1.80 10.21
N PHE A 29 16.62 -3.08 10.36
CA PHE A 29 16.38 -3.82 11.60
C PHE A 29 17.13 -3.22 12.79
N TYR A 30 18.36 -2.74 12.58
CA TYR A 30 19.13 -2.08 13.63
C TYR A 30 18.51 -0.72 14.03
N ILE A 31 18.11 0.11 13.05
CA ILE A 31 17.40 1.37 13.28
C ILE A 31 16.19 1.12 14.19
N ARG A 32 15.35 0.15 13.82
CA ARG A 32 14.14 -0.19 14.57
C ARG A 32 14.39 -0.64 16.02
N LEU A 33 15.56 -1.21 16.30
CA LEU A 33 15.93 -1.72 17.62
C LEU A 33 16.67 -0.69 18.49
N ALA A 34 17.47 0.18 17.88
CA ALA A 34 18.46 1.00 18.59
C ALA A 34 18.09 2.48 18.66
N TRP A 35 17.17 2.97 17.82
CA TRP A 35 16.81 4.38 17.82
C TRP A 35 15.78 4.68 18.91
N GLU A 36 16.01 5.78 19.62
CA GLU A 36 15.19 6.19 20.77
C GLU A 36 13.98 7.01 20.36
N LYS A 37 14.05 7.70 19.21
CA LYS A 37 12.97 8.57 18.74
C LYS A 37 12.16 7.88 17.66
N ASP A 38 10.88 7.67 17.94
CA ASP A 38 9.92 7.05 17.02
C ASP A 38 9.84 7.81 15.69
N GLU A 39 9.83 9.15 15.72
CA GLU A 39 9.77 10.02 14.53
C GLU A 39 10.93 9.78 13.55
N GLU A 40 12.15 9.57 14.07
CA GLU A 40 13.33 9.30 13.27
C GLU A 40 13.23 7.91 12.62
N VAL A 41 12.62 6.93 13.29
CA VAL A 41 12.40 5.59 12.73
C VAL A 41 11.44 5.64 11.54
N TYR A 42 10.30 6.32 11.66
CA TYR A 42 9.34 6.43 10.57
C TYR A 42 9.95 7.18 9.37
N THR A 43 10.48 8.38 9.58
CA THR A 43 11.06 9.21 8.51
C THR A 43 12.19 8.51 7.75
N THR A 44 12.98 7.66 8.41
CA THR A 44 14.09 6.97 7.75
C THR A 44 13.73 5.65 7.09
N LEU A 45 12.73 4.93 7.59
CA LEU A 45 12.35 3.63 7.03
C LEU A 45 11.29 3.75 5.92
N GLU A 46 10.41 4.74 5.99
CA GLU A 46 9.30 4.91 5.03
C GLU A 46 9.71 5.03 3.56
N PRO A 47 10.80 5.73 3.18
CA PRO A 47 11.24 5.77 1.80
C PRO A 47 11.51 4.38 1.19
N TYR A 48 11.83 3.40 2.03
CA TYR A 48 12.14 2.03 1.61
C TYR A 48 10.92 1.11 1.49
N LEU A 49 9.71 1.61 1.77
CA LEU A 49 8.45 0.91 1.45
C LEU A 49 8.23 0.79 -0.07
N THR A 50 9.03 1.47 -0.89
CA THR A 50 9.02 1.35 -2.36
C THR A 50 9.93 0.22 -2.88
N ASP A 51 10.74 -0.41 -2.01
CA ASP A 51 11.73 -1.41 -2.40
C ASP A 51 11.11 -2.80 -2.55
N MET A 52 10.73 -3.17 -3.78
CA MET A 52 10.08 -4.47 -4.07
C MET A 52 11.06 -5.64 -4.29
N ARG A 53 12.32 -5.54 -3.83
CA ARG A 53 13.30 -6.61 -4.04
C ARG A 53 13.00 -7.83 -3.19
N LYS A 54 13.09 -9.00 -3.81
CA LYS A 54 12.85 -10.29 -3.14
C LYS A 54 13.86 -10.58 -2.03
N LEU A 55 13.39 -10.88 -0.83
CA LEU A 55 14.13 -11.38 0.32
C LEU A 55 13.77 -12.83 0.61
N LYS A 56 14.77 -13.61 1.05
CA LYS A 56 14.55 -14.98 1.52
C LYS A 56 14.49 -14.98 3.04
N ARG A 57 13.30 -15.17 3.61
CA ARG A 57 13.07 -15.19 5.05
C ARG A 57 13.09 -16.61 5.59
N ARG A 58 13.80 -16.84 6.70
CA ARG A 58 13.75 -18.12 7.41
C ARG A 58 12.61 -18.11 8.42
N THR A 59 11.68 -19.06 8.27
CA THR A 59 10.58 -19.30 9.21
C THR A 59 10.87 -20.58 10.00
N ARG A 60 10.01 -20.92 10.97
CA ARG A 60 10.12 -22.18 11.73
C ARG A 60 9.96 -23.41 10.83
N GLU A 61 9.16 -23.28 9.78
CA GLU A 61 8.78 -24.37 8.87
C GLU A 61 9.72 -24.49 7.65
N GLY A 62 10.58 -23.49 7.41
CA GLY A 62 11.54 -23.52 6.31
C GLY A 62 11.91 -22.14 5.80
N TRP A 63 11.82 -21.96 4.48
CA TRP A 63 12.14 -20.70 3.80
C TRP A 63 10.89 -20.15 3.12
N ALA A 64 10.61 -18.88 3.34
CA ALA A 64 9.56 -18.14 2.67
C ALA A 64 10.18 -17.03 1.81
N LEU A 65 9.55 -16.76 0.67
CA LEU A 65 9.81 -15.55 -0.12
C LEU A 65 9.04 -14.39 0.53
N THR A 66 9.69 -13.24 0.65
CA THR A 66 9.09 -11.96 1.06
C THR A 66 9.79 -10.85 0.28
N HIS A 67 9.46 -9.60 0.54
CA HIS A 67 10.03 -8.44 -0.14
C HIS A 67 10.61 -7.44 0.87
N VAL A 68 11.40 -6.47 0.41
CA VAL A 68 12.04 -5.50 1.32
C VAL A 68 10.97 -4.59 1.92
N ASP A 69 10.10 -4.01 1.09
CA ASP A 69 8.90 -3.26 1.50
C ASP A 69 8.07 -3.98 2.58
N GLU A 70 7.69 -5.24 2.36
CA GLU A 70 6.97 -6.07 3.33
C GLU A 70 7.75 -6.24 4.64
N PHE A 71 9.09 -6.37 4.56
CA PHE A 71 9.93 -6.47 5.73
C PHE A 71 10.00 -5.15 6.49
N ILE A 72 10.07 -4.00 5.80
CA ILE A 72 10.07 -2.68 6.41
C ILE A 72 8.72 -2.40 7.09
N ASP A 73 7.61 -2.72 6.43
CA ASP A 73 6.26 -2.61 7.00
C ASP A 73 6.12 -3.48 8.26
N ASP A 74 6.60 -4.71 8.21
CA ASP A 74 6.66 -5.61 9.37
C ASP A 74 7.43 -5.00 10.55
N LEU A 75 8.49 -4.23 10.30
CA LEU A 75 9.26 -3.54 11.35
C LEU A 75 8.48 -2.39 12.00
N LEU A 76 7.67 -1.67 11.23
CA LEU A 76 6.92 -0.51 11.72
C LEU A 76 5.65 -0.95 12.49
N ILE A 77 4.96 -1.99 12.02
CA ILE A 77 3.66 -2.39 12.56
C ILE A 77 3.76 -3.49 13.63
N LYS A 78 4.62 -4.50 13.42
CA LYS A 78 4.61 -5.69 14.29
C LYS A 78 5.43 -5.46 15.55
N SER A 79 5.02 -6.12 16.64
CA SER A 79 5.73 -6.09 17.92
C SER A 79 6.92 -7.07 17.97
N ARG A 80 6.99 -8.03 17.05
CA ARG A 80 8.03 -9.07 17.03
C ARG A 80 8.41 -9.43 15.59
N VAL A 81 9.69 -9.33 15.27
CA VAL A 81 10.26 -9.65 13.96
C VAL A 81 11.57 -10.41 14.14
N CYS A 82 11.89 -11.36 13.26
CA CYS A 82 13.11 -12.18 13.32
C CYS A 82 13.36 -12.83 14.70
N ALA A 83 12.29 -13.31 15.34
CA ALA A 83 12.27 -13.87 16.69
C ALA A 83 12.65 -12.90 17.84
N THR A 84 12.89 -11.63 17.54
CA THR A 84 13.22 -10.56 18.49
C THR A 84 12.00 -9.70 18.77
N THR A 85 11.76 -9.40 20.04
CA THR A 85 10.74 -8.42 20.44
C THR A 85 11.26 -7.02 20.20
N LEU A 86 10.51 -6.21 19.46
CA LEU A 86 10.87 -4.84 19.14
C LEU A 86 10.49 -3.89 20.28
N PRO A 87 11.26 -2.80 20.52
CA PRO A 87 10.84 -1.73 21.41
C PRO A 87 9.46 -1.19 20.98
N LYS A 88 8.59 -0.88 21.95
CA LYS A 88 7.30 -0.25 21.63
C LYS A 88 7.56 1.16 21.12
N ILE A 89 6.93 1.49 19.99
CA ILE A 89 6.91 2.82 19.41
C ILE A 89 5.45 3.30 19.40
N ASN A 90 5.24 4.61 19.44
CA ASN A 90 3.91 5.16 19.31
C ASN A 90 3.35 4.91 17.90
N PRO A 91 2.03 4.67 17.78
CA PRO A 91 1.42 4.53 16.47
C PRO A 91 1.54 5.84 15.71
N ARG A 92 1.66 5.76 14.39
CA ARG A 92 1.87 6.94 13.54
C ARG A 92 0.82 8.03 13.77
N LEU A 93 -0.47 7.67 13.84
CA LEU A 93 -1.57 8.61 14.09
C LEU A 93 -1.35 9.47 15.36
N PHE A 94 -0.81 8.86 16.42
CA PHE A 94 -0.51 9.60 17.65
C PHE A 94 0.61 10.64 17.44
N LEU A 95 1.60 10.32 16.63
CA LEU A 95 2.72 11.22 16.35
C LEU A 95 2.31 12.34 15.38
N GLU A 96 1.37 12.07 14.47
CA GLU A 96 0.74 13.09 13.62
C GLU A 96 -0.13 14.04 14.46
N ASP A 97 -0.94 13.52 15.38
CA ASP A 97 -1.75 14.32 16.31
C ASP A 97 -0.91 15.20 17.26
N GLU A 98 0.32 14.77 17.57
CA GLU A 98 1.28 15.51 18.42
C GLU A 98 2.16 16.49 17.60
N ASP A 99 1.90 16.67 16.30
CA ASP A 99 2.68 17.50 15.36
C ASP A 99 4.18 17.11 15.30
N ARG A 100 4.50 15.83 15.57
CA ARG A 100 5.87 15.29 15.54
C ARG A 100 6.21 14.61 14.22
N LEU A 101 5.20 14.24 13.45
CA LEU A 101 5.31 13.69 12.12
C LEU A 101 4.28 14.35 11.21
N ASP A 102 4.70 14.71 10.00
CA ASP A 102 3.77 15.13 8.96
C ASP A 102 2.96 13.92 8.43
N PRO A 103 1.77 14.14 7.85
CA PRO A 103 1.02 13.10 7.16
C PRO A 103 1.88 12.39 6.12
N ARG A 104 1.74 11.06 5.99
CA ARG A 104 2.57 10.29 5.07
C ARG A 104 2.23 10.59 3.61
N GLU A 105 3.20 11.11 2.87
CA GLU A 105 3.13 11.16 1.40
C GLU A 105 3.43 9.76 0.83
N SER A 106 2.44 9.16 0.17
CA SER A 106 2.61 7.86 -0.46
C SER A 106 3.14 8.03 -1.88
N ALA A 107 4.16 7.25 -2.28
CA ALA A 107 4.68 7.28 -3.65
C ALA A 107 3.62 6.91 -4.71
N LEU A 108 2.59 6.15 -4.33
CA LEU A 108 1.45 5.84 -5.20
C LEU A 108 0.38 6.94 -5.22
N GLY A 109 0.44 7.89 -4.29
CA GLY A 109 -0.57 8.96 -4.16
C GLY A 109 -0.59 9.85 -5.38
N GLU A 110 0.59 10.20 -5.91
CA GLU A 110 0.73 11.01 -7.13
C GLU A 110 0.18 10.27 -8.36
N GLU A 111 0.50 8.98 -8.53
CA GLU A 111 -0.03 8.17 -9.64
C GLU A 111 -1.55 7.96 -9.56
N LEU A 112 -2.10 7.79 -8.36
CA LEU A 112 -3.55 7.70 -8.15
C LEU A 112 -4.27 9.02 -8.44
N GLU A 113 -3.67 10.15 -8.09
CA GLU A 113 -4.22 11.49 -8.35
C GLU A 113 -4.19 11.80 -9.85
N GLU A 114 -3.15 11.36 -10.58
CA GLU A 114 -3.12 11.44 -12.05
C GLU A 114 -4.23 10.61 -12.71
N LEU A 115 -4.47 9.37 -12.25
CA LEU A 115 -5.53 8.50 -12.77
C LEU A 115 -6.94 9.10 -12.56
N ASP A 116 -7.22 9.65 -11.38
CA ASP A 116 -8.50 10.31 -11.09
C ASP A 116 -8.73 11.53 -12.01
N ASN A 117 -7.68 12.32 -12.27
CA ASN A 117 -7.74 13.47 -13.18
C ASN A 117 -7.94 13.06 -14.65
N GLU A 118 -7.41 11.90 -15.08
CA GLU A 118 -7.64 11.35 -16.42
C GLU A 118 -9.08 10.85 -16.60
N ASP A 119 -9.65 10.19 -15.59
CA ASP A 119 -11.05 9.74 -15.59
C ASP A 119 -12.05 10.92 -15.62
N GLU A 120 -11.75 12.02 -14.92
CA GLU A 120 -12.55 13.25 -14.99
C GLU A 120 -12.51 13.93 -16.38
N GLN A 121 -11.42 13.81 -17.13
CA GLN A 121 -11.31 14.34 -18.50
C GLN A 121 -12.05 13.47 -19.54
N HIS A 122 -12.27 12.18 -19.27
CA HIS A 122 -13.07 11.30 -20.13
C HIS A 122 -14.57 11.25 -19.77
N GLY A 123 -14.97 11.73 -18.59
CA GLY A 123 -16.37 11.85 -18.17
C GLY A 123 -17.17 13.00 -18.78
N ALA A 124 -16.55 13.88 -19.58
CA ALA A 124 -17.18 15.09 -20.13
C ALA A 124 -17.56 15.02 -21.62
N SER A 125 -17.66 13.82 -22.22
CA SER A 125 -18.32 13.66 -23.52
C SER A 125 -19.78 13.25 -23.32
N GLU A 126 -20.65 14.25 -23.46
CA GLU A 126 -22.09 14.21 -23.26
C GLU A 126 -22.79 13.17 -24.16
N GLY A 127 -23.92 12.66 -23.66
CA GLY A 127 -24.72 11.67 -24.35
C GLY A 127 -25.48 12.18 -25.57
N GLU A 128 -25.72 11.26 -26.50
CA GLU A 128 -26.88 11.26 -27.38
C GLU A 128 -27.63 9.94 -27.15
N VAL A 129 -28.73 10.01 -26.40
CA VAL A 129 -29.79 8.99 -26.47
C VAL A 129 -30.67 9.35 -27.67
N GLU A 130 -30.47 8.68 -28.81
CA GLU A 130 -31.35 8.84 -29.97
C GLU A 130 -32.74 8.24 -29.68
N GLU A 131 -33.73 9.11 -29.39
CA GLU A 131 -35.15 8.78 -29.53
C GLU A 131 -35.53 8.74 -31.02
N LEU A 132 -35.69 7.54 -31.58
CA LEU A 132 -36.30 7.36 -32.91
C LEU A 132 -37.79 7.01 -32.77
N ALA A 133 -38.62 8.06 -32.78
CA ALA A 133 -40.05 7.94 -33.04
C ALA A 133 -40.39 8.49 -34.44
N ASN A 134 -40.78 7.62 -35.37
CA ASN A 134 -41.83 7.96 -36.35
C ASN A 134 -42.42 6.72 -37.02
N GLY A 135 -43.76 6.65 -36.98
CA GLY A 135 -44.54 5.52 -37.46
C GLY A 135 -45.01 5.63 -38.92
N THR A 136 -45.50 4.51 -39.44
CA THR A 136 -46.72 4.40 -40.28
C THR A 136 -46.93 2.94 -40.69
N GLY A 137 -48.15 2.41 -40.49
CA GLY A 137 -48.61 1.18 -41.16
C GLY A 137 -49.16 0.07 -40.25
N ARG A 138 -50.40 0.23 -39.76
CA ARG A 138 -51.30 -0.90 -39.42
C ARG A 138 -51.66 -1.65 -40.72
N PRO A 139 -51.94 -2.98 -40.73
CA PRO A 139 -53.15 -3.48 -40.08
C PRO A 139 -53.11 -4.87 -39.40
N LEU A 140 -54.02 -4.96 -38.43
CA LEU A 140 -54.82 -6.09 -37.94
C LEU A 140 -54.50 -7.52 -38.45
N SER A 141 -54.26 -8.41 -37.49
CA SER A 141 -54.99 -9.68 -37.33
C SER A 141 -54.85 -10.09 -35.85
N ASP A 142 -55.90 -9.92 -35.06
CA ASP A 142 -56.90 -10.93 -34.73
C ASP A 142 -56.31 -12.11 -33.93
N ARG A 143 -56.47 -12.05 -32.59
CA ARG A 143 -57.22 -13.06 -31.83
C ARG A 143 -57.34 -12.70 -30.34
N SER A 144 -58.58 -12.49 -29.94
CA SER A 144 -59.16 -12.58 -28.58
C SER A 144 -58.64 -13.80 -27.81
N ASP A 145 -58.17 -13.67 -26.57
CA ASP A 145 -58.91 -13.50 -25.29
C ASP A 145 -59.56 -14.79 -24.76
N SER A 146 -59.63 -14.85 -23.42
CA SER A 146 -60.39 -15.72 -22.52
C SER A 146 -59.82 -17.09 -22.10
N GLU A 147 -59.32 -17.10 -20.86
CA GLU A 147 -59.83 -17.79 -19.65
C GLU A 147 -60.29 -19.27 -19.66
N SER A 148 -60.31 -19.81 -18.42
CA SER A 148 -60.76 -21.13 -17.92
C SER A 148 -59.71 -22.23 -17.96
N GLY A 149 -59.38 -22.95 -16.88
CA GLY A 149 -60.17 -23.34 -15.71
C GLY A 149 -60.31 -24.87 -15.70
N GLU A 150 -60.11 -25.50 -14.54
CA GLU A 150 -60.34 -26.94 -14.24
C GLU A 150 -59.24 -27.88 -14.81
N ASP A 151 -58.66 -28.87 -14.12
CA ASP A 151 -58.93 -29.60 -12.87
C ASP A 151 -57.57 -30.11 -12.33
#